data_AF-A0A1X6MJS7-F1
#
_entry.id   AF-A0A1X6MJS7-F1
#
_cell.length_a   1.000
_cell.length_b   1.000
_cell.length_c   1.000
_cell.angle_alpha   90.00
_cell.angle_beta   90.00
_cell.angle_gamma   90.00
#
_symmetry.space_group_name_H-M   'P 1'
#
loop_
_entity.id
_entity.type
_entity.pdbx_description
1 polymer ?
#
loop_
_entity_poly.entity_id
_entity_poly.type
_entity_poly.pdbx_seq_one_letter_code
_entity_poly.pdbx_strand_id
1 'polypeptide(L)'
;IEETIPLSSYGLDSLIAARLSGILRAEFGVDVTQLQLLSGHMTVQRLLSIQAEKDTASTPENPVSTSTSQSTYLAARQSEDSGGQTIVHLNDVATGCPFFVIHGAGGGVSVLRK
;
A
#
# COMPACT_ATOMS: atom_id res chain seq x y z
N ILE A 1 22.89 2.52 -14.39
CA ILE A 1 21.53 2.86 -14.86
C ILE A 1 21.49 4.34 -15.15
N GLU A 2 20.83 4.78 -16.22
CA GLU A 2 20.69 6.20 -16.50
C GLU A 2 19.42 6.71 -15.82
N GLU A 3 19.57 7.75 -14.99
CA GLU A 3 18.48 8.20 -14.10
C GLU A 3 17.40 9.02 -14.82
N THR A 4 17.69 9.44 -16.05
CA THR A 4 16.85 10.28 -16.91
C THR A 4 16.10 9.49 -17.98
N ILE A 5 16.40 8.20 -18.15
CA ILE A 5 15.70 7.34 -19.10
C ILE A 5 14.36 6.89 -18.50
N PRO A 6 13.26 6.90 -19.28
CA PRO A 6 11.98 6.38 -18.84
C PRO A 6 12.05 4.90 -18.43
N LEU A 7 11.39 4.55 -17.31
CA LEU A 7 11.39 3.17 -16.80
C LEU A 7 10.80 2.17 -17.81
N SER A 8 9.85 2.60 -18.63
CA SER A 8 9.27 1.83 -19.74
C SER A 8 10.31 1.38 -20.77
N SER A 9 11.38 2.16 -20.99
CA SER A 9 12.47 1.80 -21.92
C SER A 9 13.31 0.62 -21.42
N TYR A 10 13.26 0.30 -20.13
CA TYR A 10 13.93 -0.87 -19.54
C TYR A 10 13.07 -2.14 -19.56
N GLY A 11 11.95 -2.14 -20.30
CA GLY A 11 11.05 -3.29 -20.37
C GLY A 11 10.04 -3.34 -19.22
N LEU A 12 9.75 -2.22 -18.58
CA LEU A 12 8.69 -2.13 -17.59
C LEU A 12 7.32 -2.35 -18.26
N ASP A 13 6.72 -3.52 -18.05
CA ASP A 13 5.35 -3.84 -18.45
C ASP A 13 4.34 -3.66 -17.31
N SER A 14 3.06 -3.93 -17.58
CA SER A 14 1.98 -3.73 -16.61
C SER A 14 2.13 -4.59 -15.35
N LEU A 15 2.55 -5.85 -15.46
CA LEU A 15 2.75 -6.73 -14.30
C LEU A 15 3.95 -6.26 -13.47
N ILE A 16 5.06 -5.94 -14.13
CA ILE A 16 6.27 -5.45 -13.45
C ILE A 16 6.00 -4.09 -12.80
N ALA A 17 5.26 -3.19 -13.46
CA ALA A 17 4.88 -1.89 -12.91
C ALA A 17 3.98 -2.03 -11.66
N ALA A 18 3.04 -2.97 -11.65
CA ALA A 18 2.21 -3.23 -10.48
C ALA A 18 3.06 -3.74 -9.29
N ARG A 19 4.01 -4.64 -9.56
CA ARG A 19 4.95 -5.13 -8.54
C ARG A 19 5.88 -4.03 -8.04
N LEU A 20 6.43 -3.22 -8.94
CA LEU A 20 7.33 -2.11 -8.62
C LEU A 20 6.61 -1.04 -7.78
N SER A 21 5.36 -0.72 -8.10
CA SER A 21 4.51 0.18 -7.28
C SER A 21 4.40 -0.32 -5.84
N GLY A 22 4.17 -1.61 -5.64
CA GLY A 22 4.15 -2.22 -4.30
C GLY A 22 5.49 -2.12 -3.57
N ILE A 23 6.59 -2.42 -4.25
CA ILE A 23 7.95 -2.33 -3.69
C ILE A 23 8.31 -0.89 -3.32
N LEU A 24 8.02 0.08 -4.19
CA LEU A 24 8.28 1.50 -3.94
C LEU A 24 7.55 2.00 -2.70
N ARG A 25 6.31 1.56 -2.50
CA ARG A 25 5.53 1.90 -1.31
C ARG A 25 6.08 1.24 -0.05
N ALA A 26 6.42 -0.05 -0.11
CA ALA A 26 6.86 -0.82 1.06
C ALA A 26 8.26 -0.43 1.56
N GLU A 27 9.22 -0.29 0.63
CA GLU A 27 10.63 -0.10 0.97
C GLU A 27 11.05 1.37 1.05
N PHE A 28 10.39 2.23 0.25
CA PHE A 28 10.78 3.64 0.11
C PHE A 28 9.68 4.61 0.52
N GLY A 29 8.48 4.12 0.86
CA GLY A 29 7.34 4.96 1.20
C GLY A 29 6.85 5.83 0.02
N VAL A 30 7.21 5.48 -1.21
CA VAL A 30 6.87 6.26 -2.41
C VAL A 30 5.58 5.71 -3.02
N ASP A 31 4.51 6.50 -2.93
CA ASP A 31 3.20 6.14 -3.47
C ASP A 31 3.09 6.53 -4.95
N VAL A 32 3.30 5.57 -5.86
CA VAL A 32 3.20 5.77 -7.31
C VAL A 32 2.32 4.70 -7.92
N THR A 33 1.37 5.10 -8.77
CA THR A 33 0.46 4.17 -9.46
C THR A 33 1.13 3.47 -10.63
N GLN A 34 0.60 2.30 -11.01
CA GLN A 34 1.02 1.57 -12.20
C GLN A 34 0.99 2.44 -13.47
N LEU A 35 -0.06 3.26 -13.64
CA LEU A 35 -0.21 4.13 -14.80
C LEU A 35 0.87 5.23 -14.84
N GLN A 36 1.24 5.77 -13.67
CA GLN A 36 2.33 6.73 -13.57
C GLN A 36 3.68 6.07 -13.88
N LEU A 37 3.93 4.84 -13.41
CA LEU A 37 5.16 4.11 -13.70
C LEU A 37 5.33 3.77 -15.19
N LEU A 38 4.23 3.41 -15.86
CA LEU A 38 4.21 3.14 -17.30
C LEU A 38 4.24 4.40 -18.17
N SER A 39 4.16 5.59 -17.55
CA SER A 39 4.22 6.83 -18.31
C SER A 39 5.57 7.01 -18.99
N GLY A 40 5.58 7.62 -20.18
CA GLY A 40 6.81 7.89 -20.93
C GLY A 40 7.76 8.91 -20.29
N HIS A 41 7.43 9.44 -19.11
CA HIS A 41 8.21 10.46 -18.40
C HIS A 41 8.61 10.05 -16.98
N MET A 42 8.24 8.84 -16.53
CA MET A 42 8.66 8.35 -15.22
C MET A 42 10.09 7.82 -15.28
N THR A 43 10.97 8.39 -14.47
CA THR A 43 12.40 8.06 -14.42
C THR A 43 12.84 7.85 -12.96
N VAL A 44 14.04 7.32 -12.75
CA VAL A 44 14.61 7.17 -11.40
C VAL A 44 14.75 8.53 -10.72
N GLN A 45 15.21 9.55 -11.44
CA GLN A 45 15.33 10.92 -10.93
C GLN A 45 13.99 11.49 -10.44
N ARG A 46 12.89 11.18 -11.15
CA ARG A 46 11.54 11.59 -10.73
C ARG A 46 11.10 10.88 -9.44
N LEU A 47 11.37 9.59 -9.30
CA LEU A 47 11.06 8.85 -8.08
C LEU A 47 11.83 9.40 -6.86
N LEU A 48 13.10 9.75 -7.04
CA LEU A 48 13.92 10.38 -5.99
C LEU A 48 13.38 11.76 -5.59
N SER A 49 12.88 12.53 -6.57
CA SER A 49 12.26 13.84 -6.29
C SER A 49 11.00 13.68 -5.43
N ILE A 50 10.14 12.71 -5.78
CA ILE A 50 8.91 12.40 -5.02
C ILE A 50 9.25 11.98 -3.58
N GLN A 51 10.32 11.19 -3.41
CA GLN A 51 10.78 10.78 -2.09
C GLN A 51 11.25 11.98 -1.24
N ALA A 52 12.08 12.86 -1.81
CA ALA A 52 12.60 14.04 -1.12
C ALA A 52 11.48 15.04 -0.73
N GLU A 53 10.47 15.22 -1.59
CA GLU A 53 9.28 16.03 -1.29
C GLU A 53 8.53 15.49 -0.05
N LYS A 54 8.46 14.17 0.12
CA LYS A 54 7.80 13.53 1.26
C LYS A 54 8.57 13.69 2.56
N ASP A 55 9.91 13.56 2.52
CA ASP A 55 10.76 13.75 3.70
C ASP A 55 10.67 15.18 4.25
N THR A 56 10.48 16.16 3.37
CA THR A 56 10.40 17.58 3.77
C THR A 56 9.05 17.93 4.42
N ALA A 57 8.01 17.11 4.24
CA ALA A 57 6.65 17.37 4.72
C ALA A 57 6.36 16.84 6.15
N SER A 58 7.32 16.21 6.84
CA SER A 58 7.08 15.38 8.04
C SER A 58 7.61 15.91 9.39
N THR A 59 7.80 17.22 9.59
CA THR A 59 8.16 17.78 10.93
C THR A 59 7.00 18.53 11.59
N PRO A 60 6.37 17.96 12.64
CA PRO A 60 6.27 18.66 13.94
C PRO A 60 6.46 17.74 15.17
N GLU A 61 7.36 18.18 16.07
CA GLU A 61 7.35 18.20 17.56
C GLU A 61 6.51 17.22 18.44
N ASN A 62 7.17 16.66 19.47
CA ASN A 62 6.72 15.69 20.51
C ASN A 62 6.63 16.42 21.90
N PRO A 63 5.83 16.00 22.93
CA PRO A 63 6.32 15.02 23.93
C PRO A 63 5.29 14.17 24.77
N VAL A 64 5.68 12.91 25.09
CA VAL A 64 5.69 12.18 26.40
C VAL A 64 4.44 11.54 27.08
N SER A 65 4.64 10.27 27.51
CA SER A 65 4.28 9.61 28.81
C SER A 65 3.16 8.54 28.98
N THR A 66 3.62 7.30 29.28
CA THR A 66 3.30 6.45 30.49
C THR A 66 2.14 5.40 30.50
N SER A 67 2.55 4.13 30.36
CA SER A 67 2.18 2.83 31.01
C SER A 67 0.74 2.42 31.45
N THR A 68 0.42 1.14 31.14
CA THR A 68 -0.18 0.09 32.01
C THR A 68 -1.53 -0.53 31.57
N SER A 69 -1.42 -1.76 31.07
CA SER A 69 -2.25 -2.99 31.25
C SER A 69 -3.77 -2.90 31.41
N GLN A 70 -4.53 -3.53 30.49
CA GLN A 70 -5.24 -4.81 30.69
C GLN A 70 -6.40 -5.01 29.69
N SER A 71 -6.53 -6.27 29.25
CA SER A 71 -7.76 -6.98 28.91
C SER A 71 -8.40 -6.72 27.53
N THR A 72 -8.07 -7.55 26.54
CA THR A 72 -8.86 -8.70 26.03
C THR A 72 -10.16 -8.35 25.30
N TYR A 73 -10.17 -8.80 24.03
CA TYR A 73 -11.25 -8.78 23.04
C TYR A 73 -11.49 -7.44 22.34
N LEU A 74 -11.16 -7.43 21.05
CA LEU A 74 -11.45 -6.43 20.01
C LEU A 74 -10.36 -5.39 19.76
N ALA A 75 -9.25 -5.84 19.19
CA ALA A 75 -8.35 -4.96 18.44
C ALA A 75 -7.67 -5.74 17.31
N ALA A 76 -8.35 -5.85 16.18
CA ALA A 76 -7.71 -6.12 14.90
C ALA A 76 -8.25 -5.12 13.86
N ARG A 77 -8.20 -3.83 14.22
CA ARG A 77 -8.21 -2.76 13.23
C ARG A 77 -6.78 -2.30 13.05
N GLN A 78 -6.35 -2.41 11.80
CA GLN A 78 -5.17 -1.81 11.20
C GLN A 78 -3.84 -2.43 11.64
N SER A 79 -3.30 -3.30 10.79
CA SER A 79 -2.13 -2.97 9.98
C SER A 79 -1.74 -4.16 9.11
N GLU A 80 -1.39 -3.83 7.88
CA GLU A 80 -0.35 -4.49 7.06
C GLU A 80 -0.54 -5.97 6.70
N ASP A 81 -0.54 -6.22 5.39
CA ASP A 81 -0.19 -7.52 4.81
C ASP A 81 -0.96 -8.74 5.37
N SER A 82 -2.24 -8.87 5.02
CA SER A 82 -2.99 -10.11 5.28
C SER A 82 -2.64 -11.22 4.28
N GLY A 83 -1.35 -11.51 4.10
CA GLY A 83 -0.82 -12.58 3.24
C GLY A 83 -1.17 -14.02 3.69
N GLY A 84 -2.09 -14.20 4.64
CA GLY A 84 -2.44 -15.53 5.18
C GLY A 84 -3.83 -15.65 5.80
N GLN A 85 -4.72 -14.68 5.63
CA GLN A 85 -6.09 -14.76 6.17
C GLN A 85 -7.08 -15.20 5.09
N THR A 86 -7.70 -16.37 5.26
CA THR A 86 -8.74 -16.87 4.36
C THR A 86 -10.10 -16.19 4.58
N ILE A 87 -10.35 -15.67 5.79
CA ILE A 87 -11.61 -14.99 6.15
C ILE A 87 -11.33 -13.52 6.41
N VAL A 88 -11.96 -12.66 5.63
CA VAL A 88 -11.84 -11.21 5.73
C VAL A 88 -13.20 -10.59 6.06
N HIS A 89 -13.30 -9.94 7.21
CA HIS A 89 -14.49 -9.17 7.59
C HIS A 89 -14.56 -7.87 6.79
N LEU A 90 -15.70 -7.64 6.13
CA LEU A 90 -15.96 -6.42 5.35
C LEU A 90 -16.68 -5.34 6.16
N ASN A 91 -17.48 -5.72 7.16
CA ASN A 91 -18.18 -4.81 8.06
C ASN A 91 -18.45 -5.48 9.42
N ASP A 92 -18.96 -4.70 10.38
CA ASP A 92 -19.26 -5.12 11.76
C ASP A 92 -20.77 -5.23 12.04
N VAL A 93 -21.61 -5.39 11.00
CA VAL A 93 -23.06 -5.48 11.18
C VAL A 93 -23.41 -6.85 11.75
N ALA A 94 -23.91 -6.87 12.99
CA ALA A 94 -24.18 -8.10 13.74
C ALA A 94 -25.59 -8.68 13.55
N THR A 95 -26.46 -8.02 12.78
CA THR A 95 -27.86 -8.42 12.61
C THR A 95 -28.23 -8.55 11.13
N GLY A 96 -29.11 -9.51 10.81
CA GLY A 96 -29.58 -9.75 9.43
C GLY A 96 -29.02 -11.04 8.81
N CYS A 97 -29.02 -11.09 7.47
CA CYS A 97 -28.51 -12.22 6.70
C CYS A 97 -27.06 -11.95 6.28
N PRO A 98 -26.09 -12.81 6.62
CA PRO A 98 -24.69 -12.62 6.23
C PRO A 98 -24.52 -12.79 4.71
N PHE A 99 -23.66 -11.95 4.12
CA PHE A 99 -23.30 -12.02 2.71
C PHE A 99 -21.83 -12.41 2.55
N PHE A 100 -21.57 -13.49 1.81
CA PHE A 100 -20.24 -14.03 1.58
C PHE A 100 -19.80 -13.76 0.13
N VAL A 101 -18.57 -13.30 -0.05
CA VAL A 101 -17.96 -13.08 -1.37
C VAL A 101 -16.70 -13.91 -1.48
N ILE A 102 -16.56 -14.63 -2.60
CA ILE A 102 -15.37 -15.42 -2.92
C ILE A 102 -14.51 -14.61 -3.90
N HIS A 103 -13.21 -14.54 -3.65
CA HIS A 103 -12.30 -13.82 -4.53
C HIS A 103 -12.22 -14.48 -5.92
N GLY A 104 -11.92 -13.67 -6.94
CA GLY A 104 -11.62 -14.19 -8.27
C GLY A 104 -10.25 -14.89 -8.33
N ALA A 105 -9.80 -15.23 -9.54
CA ALA A 105 -8.51 -15.91 -9.77
C ALA A 105 -7.30 -15.16 -9.17
N GLY A 106 -7.39 -13.84 -9.00
CA GLY A 106 -6.33 -13.01 -8.42
C GLY A 106 -6.20 -13.08 -6.89
N GLY A 107 -7.05 -13.83 -6.17
CA GLY A 107 -6.91 -14.02 -4.71
C GLY A 107 -7.29 -12.81 -3.84
N GLY A 108 -7.33 -11.60 -4.41
CA GLY A 108 -7.56 -10.37 -3.66
C GLY A 108 -9.03 -10.09 -3.38
N VAL A 109 -9.31 -9.66 -2.14
CA VAL A 109 -10.61 -9.11 -1.72
C VAL A 109 -10.54 -7.60 -1.39
N SER A 110 -9.40 -6.96 -1.64
CA SER A 110 -9.15 -5.55 -1.26
C SER A 110 -10.15 -4.57 -1.89
N VAL A 111 -10.65 -4.86 -3.09
CA VAL A 111 -11.68 -4.06 -3.79
C VAL A 111 -13.03 -4.05 -3.07
N LEU A 112 -13.28 -5.02 -2.18
CA LEU A 112 -14.54 -5.18 -1.46
C LEU A 112 -14.54 -4.48 -0.09
N ARG A 113 -13.39 -3.97 0.35
CA ARG A 113 -13.31 -3.15 1.56
C ARG A 113 -13.59 -1.69 1.21
N LYS A 114 -14.44 -1.05 2.01
CA LYS A 114 -14.75 0.37 1.92
C LYS A 114 -14.02 1.14 3.01
#